data_AF-X1UEP9-F1
#
_entry.id   AF-X1UEP9-F1
#
_cell.length_a   1.000
_cell.length_b   1.000
_cell.length_c   1.000
_cell.angle_alpha   90.00
_cell.angle_beta   90.00
_cell.angle_gamma   90.00
#
_symmetry.space_group_name_H-M   'P 1'
#
loop_
_entity.id
_entity.type
_entity.pdbx_description
1 polymer ?
#
loop_
_entity_poly.entity_id
_entity_poly.type
_entity_poly.pdbx_seq_one_letter_code
_entity_poly.pdbx_strand_id
1 'polypeptide(L)' 'MSKDEMKKNAAIAALEYIEAGRIIGVGTGSTVNFFIDAL' A
#
# COMPACT_ATOMS: atom_id res chain seq x y z
N MET A 1 5.24 -17.19 5.44
CA MET A 1 4.80 -16.07 4.60
C MET A 1 5.80 -15.85 3.50
N SER A 2 5.31 -15.70 2.27
CA SER A 2 6.10 -15.23 1.13
C SER A 2 6.50 -13.76 1.33
N LYS A 3 7.63 -13.34 0.75
CA LYS A 3 8.00 -11.91 0.71
C LYS A 3 6.90 -11.06 0.07
N ASP A 4 6.21 -11.58 -0.93
CA ASP A 4 5.15 -10.82 -1.59
C ASP A 4 3.86 -10.77 -0.76
N GLU A 5 3.56 -11.80 0.04
CA GLU A 5 2.50 -11.72 1.05
C GLU A 5 2.82 -10.67 2.12
N MET A 6 4.08 -10.60 2.57
CA MET A 6 4.51 -9.57 3.53
C MET A 6 4.33 -8.16 2.94
N LYS A 7 4.74 -7.96 1.68
CA LYS A 7 4.56 -6.68 0.99
C LYS A 7 3.09 -6.31 0.83
N LYS A 8 2.26 -7.27 0.41
CA LYS A 8 0.82 -7.07 0.24
C LYS A 8 0.14 -6.72 1.56
N ASN A 9 0.47 -7.42 2.64
CA ASN A 9 -0.09 -7.15 3.96
C ASN A 9 0.32 -5.74 4.47
N ALA A 10 1.58 -5.34 4.25
CA ALA A 10 2.04 -4.00 4.61
C ALA A 10 1.32 -2.90 3.80
N ALA A 11 1.11 -3.13 2.50
CA ALA A 11 0.36 -2.24 1.64
C ALA A 11 -1.10 -2.07 2.10
N ILE A 12 -1.79 -3.17 2.40
CA ILE A 12 -3.19 -3.13 2.87
C ILE A 12 -3.29 -2.39 4.21
N ALA A 13 -2.39 -2.68 5.16
CA ALA A 13 -2.38 -2.01 6.45
C ALA A 13 -2.18 -0.49 6.33
N ALA A 14 -1.46 -0.02 5.31
CA ALA A 14 -1.25 1.41 5.08
C ALA A 14 -2.54 2.15 4.68
N LEU A 15 -3.54 1.46 4.12
CA LEU A 15 -4.82 2.07 3.73
C LEU A 15 -5.62 2.57 4.95
N GLU A 16 -5.47 1.94 6.10
CA GLU A 16 -6.16 2.33 7.34
C GLU A 16 -5.75 3.73 7.83
N TYR A 17 -4.64 4.26 7.34
CA TYR A 17 -4.13 5.58 7.71
C TYR A 17 -4.55 6.68 6.72
N ILE A 18 -5.30 6.36 5.68
CA ILE A 18 -5.69 7.30 4.63
C ILE A 18 -7.09 7.83 4.89
N GLU A 19 -7.22 9.15 4.88
CA GLU A 19 -8.49 9.86 4.95
C GLU A 19 -8.99 10.20 3.54
N ALA A 20 -10.29 10.05 3.32
CA ALA A 20 -10.91 10.34 2.04
C ALA A 20 -10.72 11.82 1.64
N GLY A 21 -10.51 12.06 0.34
CA GLY A 21 -10.34 13.41 -0.21
C GLY A 21 -8.96 14.03 0.02
N ARG A 22 -8.00 13.29 0.59
CA ARG A 22 -6.61 13.76 0.74
C ARG A 22 -5.76 13.41 -0.47
N ILE A 23 -4.84 14.31 -0.80
CA ILE A 23 -3.77 14.06 -1.76
C ILE A 23 -2.63 13.38 -1.01
N ILE A 24 -2.24 12.20 -1.48
CA ILE A 24 -1.19 11.36 -0.89
C ILE A 24 -0.03 11.20 -1.87
N GLY A 25 1.20 11.33 -1.35
CA GLY A 25 2.42 11.06 -2.11
C GLY A 25 2.67 9.56 -2.18
N VAL A 26 2.87 9.03 -3.38
CA VAL A 26 3.19 7.62 -3.62
C VAL A 26 4.69 7.44 -3.85
N GLY A 27 5.27 6.42 -3.20
CA GLY A 27 6.65 6.01 -3.45
C GLY A 27 6.80 5.17 -4.72
N THR A 28 7.95 4.51 -4.88
CA THR A 28 8.19 3.56 -5.98
C THR A 28 8.66 2.19 -5.44
N GLY A 29 8.38 1.13 -6.20
CA GLY A 29 8.84 -0.24 -5.91
C GLY A 29 7.71 -1.25 -5.69
N SER A 30 8.08 -2.55 -5.65
CA SER A 30 7.12 -3.66 -5.67
C SER A 30 6.10 -3.68 -4.52
N THR A 31 6.43 -3.10 -3.36
CA THR A 31 5.49 -2.98 -2.24
C THR A 31 4.43 -1.91 -2.51
N VAL A 32 4.84 -0.80 -3.14
CA VAL A 32 3.94 0.31 -3.47
C VAL A 32 2.96 -0.08 -4.57
N ASN A 33 3.34 -0.98 -5.48
CA ASN A 33 2.40 -1.52 -6.47
C ASN A 33 1.18 -2.15 -5.80
N PHE A 34 1.39 -3.00 -4.78
CA PHE A 34 0.27 -3.60 -4.02
C PHE A 34 -0.57 -2.55 -3.28
N PHE A 35 0.01 -1.42 -2.90
CA PHE A 35 -0.71 -0.33 -2.25
C PHE A 35 -1.58 0.44 -3.26
N ILE A 36 -1.04 0.73 -4.44
CA ILE A 36 -1.78 1.35 -5.54
C ILE A 36 -2.93 0.45 -6.01
N ASP A 37 -2.69 -0.87 -6.10
CA ASP A 37 -3.72 -1.85 -6.49
C ASP A 37 -4.86 -1.97 -5.46
N ALA A 38 -4.62 -1.56 -4.22
CA ALA A 38 -5.57 -1.69 -3.11
C ALA A 38 -6.27 -0.37 -2.73
N LEU A 39 -5.87 0.75 -3.32
CA LEU A 39 -6.52 2.06 -3.23
C LEU A 39 -7.78 2.13 -4.11
#